data_AF-A0A7S4EYN8-F1
#
_entry.id   AF-A0A7S4EYN8-F1
#
_cell.length_a   1.000
_cell.length_b   1.000
_cell.length_c   1.000
_cell.angle_alpha   90.00
_cell.angle_beta   90.00
_cell.angle_gamma   90.00
#
_symmetry.space_group_name_H-M   'P 1'
#
loop_
_entity.id
_entity.type
_entity.pdbx_description
1 polymer ?
#
loop_
_entity_poly.entity_id
_entity_poly.type
_entity_poly.pdbx_seq_one_letter_code
_entity_poly.pdbx_strand_id
1 'polypeptide(L)'
;MAWTMDALSQPLLPGDDAAEVAPTQGKRPQRRANGCNKPYQTVQAVEGARATPKEGDLALPHDWDSPAYERLRAHGLLRTTWRVRSVNDLIIREGNTTPALNVLRYMLSCFCPPLFCCLQTAEVPAGCIRKMEDGRGGFEFLGNRGPLQGIHAYWDPFYRIEPANLPISNASDANGVAIVNGDLWLVVVPQGFVGMAQDMGQPVLLPPGMHQWRSST
;
A
#
# COMPACT_ATOMS: atom_id res chain seq x y z
N MET A 1 -25.19 28.96 58.35
CA MET A 1 -26.60 28.69 58.02
C MET A 1 -26.65 27.24 57.55
N ALA A 2 -26.85 26.25 58.41
CA ALA A 2 -28.11 25.80 59.05
C ALA A 2 -29.17 25.36 58.02
N TRP A 3 -30.00 24.38 58.42
CA TRP A 3 -31.14 23.71 57.74
C TRP A 3 -30.76 22.40 57.02
N THR A 4 -30.87 21.21 57.65
CA THR A 4 -32.01 20.37 58.11
C THR A 4 -32.41 19.29 57.12
N MET A 5 -32.46 18.06 57.64
CA MET A 5 -32.95 16.83 57.04
C MET A 5 -34.40 16.94 56.57
N ASP A 6 -34.78 16.14 55.56
CA ASP A 6 -35.95 15.28 55.72
C ASP A 6 -35.88 14.06 54.80
N ALA A 7 -36.17 12.92 55.42
CA ALA A 7 -36.29 11.61 54.81
C ALA A 7 -37.75 11.37 54.42
N LEU A 8 -37.98 10.73 53.27
CA LEU A 8 -39.23 10.03 53.00
C LEU A 8 -38.94 8.64 52.43
N SER A 9 -39.20 7.67 53.31
CA SER A 9 -39.66 6.28 53.10
C SER A 9 -40.72 6.18 51.98
N GLN A 10 -40.87 5.10 51.18
CA GLN A 10 -41.20 3.67 51.45
C GLN A 10 -41.14 2.89 50.09
N PRO A 11 -41.71 1.67 49.88
CA PRO A 11 -41.25 0.33 50.31
C PRO A 11 -41.16 -0.74 49.16
N LEU A 12 -40.53 -1.90 49.45
CA LEU A 12 -40.84 -3.33 49.09
C LEU A 12 -41.78 -3.61 47.88
N LEU A 13 -41.52 -4.47 46.87
CA LEU A 13 -41.13 -5.91 46.87
C LEU A 13 -41.03 -6.45 45.38
N PRO A 14 -40.93 -7.77 45.05
CA PRO A 14 -40.03 -8.34 44.03
C PRO A 14 -40.71 -8.93 42.76
N GLY A 15 -39.90 -9.51 41.87
CA GLY A 15 -40.29 -10.36 40.72
C GLY A 15 -39.62 -9.86 39.42
N ASP A 16 -39.19 -10.65 38.45
CA ASP A 16 -39.16 -12.09 38.21
C ASP A 16 -38.06 -12.33 37.16
N ASP A 17 -37.45 -13.52 37.24
CA ASP A 17 -36.92 -14.35 36.16
C ASP A 17 -36.63 -13.73 34.77
N ALA A 18 -35.34 -13.62 34.43
CA ALA A 18 -34.87 -13.75 33.05
C ALA A 18 -33.36 -14.08 33.02
N ALA A 19 -33.00 -15.33 33.33
CA ALA A 19 -31.71 -15.88 32.94
C ALA A 19 -31.75 -16.28 31.46
N GLU A 20 -31.59 -15.30 30.57
CA GLU A 20 -31.39 -15.56 29.14
C GLU A 20 -29.91 -15.84 28.87
N VAL A 21 -29.65 -17.08 28.45
CA VAL A 21 -28.36 -17.62 28.05
C VAL A 21 -27.88 -16.91 26.78
N ALA A 22 -26.84 -16.08 26.90
CA ALA A 22 -26.16 -15.49 25.76
C ALA A 22 -25.14 -16.48 25.17
N PRO A 23 -25.25 -16.90 23.89
CA PRO A 23 -24.18 -17.66 23.24
C PRO A 23 -23.04 -16.73 22.82
N THR A 24 -21.87 -17.10 23.32
CA THR A 24 -20.51 -16.71 22.95
C THR A 24 -20.37 -16.35 21.47
N GLN A 25 -20.23 -15.05 21.16
CA GLN A 25 -19.78 -14.60 19.85
C GLN A 25 -18.32 -14.98 19.64
N GLY A 26 -18.09 -16.11 18.96
CA GLY A 26 -16.81 -16.42 18.35
C GLY A 26 -16.47 -15.36 17.30
N LYS A 27 -15.65 -14.38 17.65
CA LYS A 27 -14.99 -13.48 16.70
C LYS A 27 -14.02 -14.30 15.83
N ARG A 28 -14.52 -14.85 14.72
CA ARG A 28 -13.65 -15.16 13.57
C ARG A 28 -13.05 -13.84 13.10
N PRO A 29 -11.73 -13.75 12.87
CA PRO A 29 -11.17 -12.57 12.20
C PRO A 29 -11.74 -12.52 10.79
N GLN A 30 -12.64 -11.56 10.55
CA GLN A 30 -13.03 -11.17 9.20
C GLN A 30 -11.76 -10.67 8.51
N ARG A 31 -11.23 -11.49 7.59
CA ARG A 31 -10.34 -11.02 6.53
C ARG A 31 -11.11 -9.94 5.75
N ARG A 32 -10.93 -8.68 6.14
CA ARG A 32 -11.30 -7.54 5.28
C ARG A 32 -10.35 -7.57 4.08
N ALA A 33 -10.76 -8.24 3.03
CA ALA A 33 -10.19 -8.05 1.71
C ALA A 33 -10.62 -6.65 1.23
N ASN A 34 -9.88 -5.62 1.63
CA ASN A 34 -10.02 -4.29 1.05
C ASN A 34 -9.60 -4.38 -0.42
N GLY A 35 -10.49 -3.91 -1.29
CA GLY A 35 -10.54 -4.24 -2.70
C GLY A 35 -9.31 -3.82 -3.50
N CYS A 36 -8.74 -4.80 -4.21
CA CYS A 36 -7.82 -4.60 -5.31
C CYS A 36 -8.29 -5.38 -6.54
N ASN A 37 -9.60 -5.36 -6.79
CA ASN A 37 -10.23 -6.07 -7.91
C ASN A 37 -10.72 -5.08 -8.96
N LYS A 38 -9.85 -4.21 -9.46
CA LYS A 38 -10.12 -3.49 -10.71
C LYS A 38 -9.02 -3.85 -11.71
N PRO A 39 -9.36 -4.50 -12.84
CA PRO A 39 -8.37 -4.79 -13.87
C PRO A 39 -7.81 -3.47 -14.41
N TYR A 40 -6.49 -3.40 -14.52
CA TYR A 40 -5.77 -2.32 -15.19
C TYR A 40 -6.24 -2.26 -16.65
N GLN A 41 -6.98 -1.22 -17.01
CA GLN A 41 -7.28 -0.94 -18.41
C GLN A 41 -6.03 -0.34 -19.06
N THR A 42 -5.35 -1.14 -19.86
CA THR A 42 -4.32 -0.66 -20.79
C THR A 42 -4.98 0.31 -21.76
N VAL A 43 -4.67 1.59 -21.64
CA VAL A 43 -5.04 2.60 -22.64
C VAL A 43 -4.24 2.27 -23.90
N GLN A 44 -4.92 1.82 -24.95
CA GLN A 44 -4.30 1.61 -26.27
C GLN A 44 -3.93 2.98 -26.84
N ALA A 45 -2.63 3.27 -26.88
CA ALA A 45 -2.10 4.44 -27.56
C ALA A 45 -2.24 4.26 -29.08
N VAL A 46 -2.83 5.26 -29.74
CA VAL A 46 -2.98 5.35 -31.19
C VAL A 46 -1.59 5.54 -31.82
N GLU A 47 -1.22 4.64 -32.74
CA GLU A 47 0.04 4.70 -33.49
C GLU A 47 0.11 5.94 -34.38
N GLY A 48 1.04 6.84 -34.07
CA GLY A 48 1.47 7.93 -34.94
C GLY A 48 2.98 7.84 -35.14
N ALA A 49 3.41 7.41 -36.32
CA ALA A 49 4.82 7.27 -36.70
C ALA A 49 5.53 8.63 -36.74
N ARG A 50 6.65 8.80 -36.00
CA ARG A 50 7.66 9.82 -36.31
C ARG A 50 9.06 9.49 -35.76
N ALA A 51 10.03 9.79 -36.62
CA ALA A 51 11.50 9.72 -36.54
C ALA A 51 12.19 9.64 -35.15
N THR A 52 13.23 8.79 -35.10
CA THR A 52 14.20 8.64 -33.99
C THR A 52 15.09 9.88 -33.82
N PRO A 53 15.14 10.49 -32.61
CA PRO A 53 16.18 11.45 -32.24
C PRO A 53 17.22 10.85 -31.26
N LYS A 54 18.38 11.51 -31.23
CA LYS A 54 19.64 11.10 -30.60
C LYS A 54 19.60 11.03 -29.08
N GLU A 55 20.43 10.12 -28.58
CA GLU A 55 20.80 9.85 -27.19
C GLU A 55 21.47 11.08 -26.56
N GLY A 56 20.80 11.76 -25.63
CA GLY A 56 21.37 12.91 -24.90
C GLY A 56 20.39 13.79 -24.14
N ASP A 57 19.17 13.99 -24.66
CA ASP A 57 18.09 14.73 -24.00
C ASP A 57 16.77 14.01 -24.27
N LEU A 58 16.47 12.96 -23.48
CA LEU A 58 15.21 12.25 -23.57
C LEU A 58 14.09 13.15 -23.04
N ALA A 59 13.56 13.99 -23.92
CA ALA A 59 12.31 14.72 -23.75
C ALA A 59 11.25 13.72 -23.24
N LEU A 60 10.86 13.91 -21.99
CA LEU A 60 9.81 13.12 -21.33
C LEU A 60 8.53 13.27 -22.16
N PRO A 61 7.79 12.18 -22.44
CA PRO A 61 6.44 12.28 -22.98
C PRO A 61 5.62 13.24 -22.11
N HIS A 62 4.94 14.16 -22.78
CA HIS A 62 4.22 15.32 -22.27
C HIS A 62 3.06 14.96 -21.30
N ASP A 63 3.38 14.62 -20.04
CA ASP A 63 2.38 14.28 -19.01
C ASP A 63 1.98 15.46 -18.10
N TRP A 64 2.65 16.62 -18.19
CA TRP A 64 2.41 17.75 -17.29
C TRP A 64 2.69 19.12 -17.92
N ASP A 65 2.29 19.28 -19.19
CA ASP A 65 2.39 20.52 -19.96
C ASP A 65 1.36 21.56 -19.49
N SER A 66 1.42 21.94 -18.21
CA SER A 66 0.73 23.13 -17.74
C SER A 66 1.72 24.29 -17.70
N PRO A 67 1.31 25.50 -18.12
CA PRO A 67 2.12 26.72 -17.97
C PRO A 67 2.65 26.94 -16.54
N ALA A 68 1.92 26.44 -15.53
CA ALA A 68 2.36 26.51 -14.14
C ALA A 68 3.58 25.62 -13.85
N TYR A 69 3.59 24.38 -14.35
CA TYR A 69 4.72 23.45 -14.16
C TYR A 69 5.97 23.91 -14.91
N GLU A 70 5.82 24.53 -16.08
CA GLU A 70 6.94 25.11 -16.82
C GLU A 70 7.68 26.16 -16.01
N ARG A 71 6.95 27.05 -15.32
CA ARG A 71 7.54 28.07 -14.46
C ARG A 71 8.25 27.45 -13.27
N LEU A 72 7.63 26.50 -12.58
CA LEU A 72 8.25 25.81 -11.45
C LEU A 72 9.51 25.05 -11.87
N ARG A 73 9.50 24.44 -13.06
CA ARG A 73 10.65 23.76 -13.65
C ARG A 73 11.77 24.74 -14.02
N ALA A 74 11.44 25.89 -14.62
CA ALA A 74 12.41 26.91 -14.98
C ALA A 74 13.17 27.45 -13.76
N HIS A 75 12.52 27.48 -12.60
CA HIS A 75 13.14 27.88 -11.33
C HIS A 75 13.82 26.73 -10.56
N GLY A 76 13.86 25.51 -11.12
CA GLY A 76 14.50 24.36 -10.47
C GLY A 76 13.82 23.89 -9.18
N LEU A 77 12.54 24.25 -8.97
CA LEU A 77 11.80 23.92 -7.75
C LEU A 77 11.24 22.49 -7.79
N LEU A 78 11.00 21.94 -8.99
CA LEU A 78 10.51 20.59 -9.19
C LEU A 78 11.65 19.59 -9.19
N ARG A 79 11.52 18.55 -8.36
CA ARG A 79 12.47 17.45 -8.30
C ARG A 79 11.93 16.25 -9.07
N THR A 80 12.67 15.84 -10.10
CA THR A 80 12.30 14.72 -10.99
C THR A 80 13.13 13.46 -10.75
N THR A 81 14.14 13.50 -9.88
CA THR A 81 15.09 12.40 -9.64
C THR A 81 14.43 11.14 -9.11
N TRP A 82 13.32 11.26 -8.41
CA TRP A 82 12.58 10.14 -7.82
C TRP A 82 11.41 9.69 -8.67
N ARG A 83 11.20 10.31 -9.84
CA ARG A 83 10.07 9.97 -10.70
C ARG A 83 10.25 8.58 -11.27
N VAL A 84 9.18 7.80 -11.18
CA VAL A 84 9.05 6.49 -11.80
C VAL A 84 8.07 6.61 -12.96
N ARG A 85 8.45 6.08 -14.13
CA ARG A 85 7.66 6.25 -15.37
C ARG A 85 6.50 5.26 -15.44
N SER A 86 6.72 4.03 -15.00
CA SER A 86 5.75 2.96 -15.05
C SER A 86 5.75 2.15 -13.76
N VAL A 87 4.64 1.47 -13.48
CA VAL A 87 4.55 0.51 -12.36
C VAL A 87 5.61 -0.58 -12.46
N ASN A 88 6.03 -0.94 -13.68
CA ASN A 88 7.09 -1.92 -13.90
C ASN A 88 8.48 -1.40 -13.49
N ASP A 89 8.69 -0.09 -13.49
CA ASP A 89 9.98 0.51 -13.11
C ASP A 89 10.10 0.70 -11.60
N LEU A 90 9.05 0.40 -10.84
CA LEU A 90 9.10 0.45 -9.39
C LEU A 90 10.09 -0.59 -8.85
N ILE A 91 10.78 -0.19 -7.78
CA ILE A 91 11.60 -1.06 -6.95
C ILE A 91 10.63 -1.86 -6.08
N ILE A 92 10.16 -2.98 -6.64
CA ILE A 92 9.23 -3.93 -6.03
C ILE A 92 9.84 -5.32 -6.20
N ARG A 93 9.69 -6.16 -5.19
CA ARG A 93 10.06 -7.58 -5.26
C ARG A 93 8.93 -8.35 -5.93
N GLU A 94 9.28 -9.07 -6.99
CA GLU A 94 8.35 -9.86 -7.79
C GLU A 94 7.91 -11.16 -7.10
N GLY A 95 6.80 -11.72 -7.57
CA GLY A 95 6.30 -13.01 -7.11
C GLY A 95 7.31 -14.13 -7.40
N ASN A 96 7.73 -14.84 -6.35
CA ASN A 96 8.74 -15.90 -6.47
C ASN A 96 8.13 -17.30 -6.68
N THR A 97 6.81 -17.44 -6.63
CA THR A 97 6.13 -18.74 -6.63
C THR A 97 4.86 -18.71 -7.48
N THR A 98 4.37 -19.89 -7.87
CA THR A 98 3.09 -20.09 -8.58
C THR A 98 2.01 -20.63 -7.63
N PRO A 99 0.70 -20.47 -7.94
CA PRO A 99 -0.36 -20.97 -7.06
C PRO A 99 -0.24 -22.48 -6.82
N ALA A 100 0.06 -23.25 -7.88
CA ALA A 100 0.21 -24.70 -7.81
C ALA A 100 1.33 -25.13 -6.86
N LEU A 101 2.47 -24.43 -6.90
CA LEU A 101 3.62 -24.74 -6.05
C LEU A 101 3.34 -24.33 -4.59
N ASN A 102 2.61 -23.24 -4.35
CA ASN A 102 2.15 -22.89 -3.01
C ASN A 102 1.23 -23.95 -2.42
N VAL A 103 0.25 -24.45 -3.18
CA VAL A 103 -0.61 -25.55 -2.73
C VAL A 103 0.21 -26.80 -2.41
N LEU A 104 1.16 -27.17 -3.27
CA LEU A 104 2.05 -28.30 -3.01
C LEU A 104 2.89 -28.10 -1.74
N ARG A 105 3.45 -26.90 -1.52
CA ARG A 105 4.20 -26.57 -0.30
C ARG A 105 3.32 -26.66 0.95
N TYR A 106 2.10 -26.14 0.88
CA TYR A 106 1.12 -26.27 1.96
C TYR A 106 0.84 -27.74 2.28
N MET A 107 0.56 -28.55 1.28
CA MET A 107 0.32 -29.99 1.44
C MET A 107 1.54 -30.71 2.03
N LEU A 108 2.76 -30.39 1.59
CA LEU A 108 3.98 -30.98 2.12
C LEU A 108 4.24 -30.56 3.58
N SER A 109 3.98 -29.29 3.92
CA SER A 109 4.13 -28.77 5.28
C SER A 109 3.12 -29.37 6.27
N CYS A 110 1.96 -29.87 5.82
CA CYS A 110 1.04 -30.64 6.68
C CYS A 110 1.67 -31.92 7.23
N PHE A 111 2.64 -32.51 6.53
CA PHE A 111 3.34 -33.72 6.97
C PHE A 111 4.52 -33.44 7.91
N CYS A 112 4.88 -32.16 8.13
CA CYS A 112 5.94 -31.76 9.05
C CYS A 112 5.58 -30.43 9.74
N PRO A 113 4.93 -30.47 10.92
CA PRO A 113 4.42 -29.31 11.65
C PRO A 113 5.41 -28.14 11.87
N PRO A 114 6.70 -28.34 12.18
CA PRO A 114 7.63 -27.22 12.36
C PRO A 114 7.92 -26.45 11.07
N LEU A 115 7.64 -27.02 9.89
CA LEU A 115 7.80 -26.33 8.61
C LEU A 115 6.64 -25.37 8.32
N PHE A 116 5.47 -25.64 8.90
CA PHE A 116 4.27 -24.82 8.68
C PHE A 116 4.34 -23.46 9.37
N CYS A 117 4.97 -23.37 10.55
CA CYS A 117 5.08 -22.09 11.27
C CYS A 117 6.09 -21.12 10.66
N CYS A 118 7.02 -21.60 9.83
CA CYS A 118 8.01 -20.76 9.15
C CYS A 118 7.60 -20.37 7.72
N LEU A 119 6.53 -20.95 7.18
CA LEU A 119 6.05 -20.65 5.84
C LEU A 119 5.09 -19.44 5.87
N GLN A 120 5.55 -18.33 5.30
CA GLN A 120 4.71 -17.15 5.07
C GLN A 120 4.40 -17.02 3.59
N THR A 121 3.11 -16.92 3.25
CA THR A 121 2.67 -16.69 1.87
C THR A 121 1.85 -15.43 1.77
N ALA A 122 2.05 -14.68 0.69
CA ALA A 122 1.31 -13.47 0.41
C ALA A 122 0.94 -13.41 -1.08
N GLU A 123 -0.33 -13.13 -1.35
CA GLU A 123 -0.83 -12.88 -2.70
C GLU A 123 -1.09 -11.38 -2.85
N VAL A 124 -0.45 -10.76 -3.84
CA VAL A 124 -0.57 -9.33 -4.14
C VAL A 124 -1.19 -9.18 -5.53
N PRO A 125 -2.41 -8.63 -5.64
CA PRO A 125 -3.05 -8.42 -6.93
C PRO A 125 -2.29 -7.40 -7.79
N ALA A 126 -2.52 -7.44 -9.11
CA ALA A 126 -1.92 -6.47 -10.03
C ALA A 126 -2.36 -5.04 -9.69
N GLY A 127 -1.42 -4.09 -9.73
CA GLY A 127 -1.69 -2.69 -9.35
C GLY A 127 -1.80 -2.44 -7.83
N CYS A 128 -1.57 -3.47 -7.02
CA CYS A 128 -1.42 -3.36 -5.57
C CYS A 128 0.00 -3.61 -5.12
N ILE A 129 0.30 -3.05 -3.95
CA ILE A 129 1.56 -3.24 -3.23
C ILE A 129 1.24 -3.68 -1.81
N ARG A 130 2.13 -4.49 -1.26
CA ARG A 130 2.09 -4.89 0.15
C ARG A 130 3.43 -4.59 0.80
N LYS A 131 3.42 -4.18 2.06
CA LYS A 131 4.64 -3.88 2.81
C LYS A 131 5.23 -5.17 3.36
N MET A 132 6.56 -5.24 3.32
CA MET A 132 7.32 -6.35 3.88
C MET A 132 8.52 -5.81 4.65
N GLU A 133 8.80 -6.45 5.78
CA GLU A 133 9.98 -6.22 6.60
C GLU A 133 10.80 -7.52 6.68
N ASP A 134 12.10 -7.41 6.50
CA ASP A 134 13.04 -8.53 6.53
C ASP A 134 13.36 -9.02 7.95
N GLY A 135 12.94 -8.28 8.98
CA GLY A 135 13.30 -8.52 10.38
C GLY A 135 14.76 -8.20 10.72
N ARG A 136 15.61 -7.98 9.71
CA ARG A 136 17.02 -7.55 9.81
C ARG A 136 17.22 -6.05 9.56
N GLY A 137 16.12 -5.29 9.56
CA GLY A 137 16.11 -3.85 9.26
C GLY A 137 15.93 -3.49 7.79
N GLY A 138 15.73 -4.48 6.90
CA GLY A 138 15.37 -4.23 5.50
C GLY A 138 13.88 -4.03 5.32
N PHE A 139 13.49 -3.07 4.48
CA PHE A 139 12.11 -2.80 4.10
C PHE A 139 11.94 -2.94 2.58
N GLU A 140 10.92 -3.68 2.17
CA GLU A 140 10.66 -3.94 0.76
C GLU A 140 9.16 -3.82 0.45
N PHE A 141 8.86 -3.53 -0.81
CA PHE A 141 7.50 -3.61 -1.33
C PHE A 141 7.34 -4.92 -2.10
N LEU A 142 6.29 -5.66 -1.76
CA LEU A 142 5.83 -6.83 -2.50
C LEU A 142 4.79 -6.42 -3.53
N GLY A 143 4.89 -7.00 -4.72
CA GLY A 143 3.95 -6.78 -5.81
C GLY A 143 4.36 -7.58 -7.03
N ASN A 144 3.81 -7.20 -8.18
CA ASN A 144 4.18 -7.82 -9.44
C ASN A 144 4.45 -6.79 -10.51
N ARG A 145 5.43 -7.07 -11.36
CA ARG A 145 5.65 -6.34 -12.59
C ARG A 145 4.82 -7.00 -13.68
N GLY A 146 3.77 -6.32 -14.12
CA GLY A 146 2.89 -6.79 -15.19
C GLY A 146 1.42 -7.00 -14.78
N PRO A 147 0.63 -7.62 -15.67
CA PRO A 147 -0.83 -7.69 -15.53
C PRO A 147 -1.33 -8.78 -14.57
N LEU A 148 -0.44 -9.70 -14.17
CA LEU A 148 -0.80 -10.84 -13.34
C LEU A 148 -0.59 -10.55 -11.85
N GLN A 149 -1.20 -11.35 -10.99
CA GLN A 149 -0.96 -11.30 -9.54
C GLN A 149 0.44 -11.83 -9.18
N GLY A 150 1.07 -11.19 -8.20
CA GLY A 150 2.34 -11.63 -7.62
C GLY A 150 2.08 -12.56 -6.44
N ILE A 151 2.65 -13.77 -6.49
CA ILE A 151 2.55 -14.73 -5.39
C ILE A 151 3.93 -14.88 -4.76
N HIS A 152 3.98 -14.60 -3.46
CA HIS A 152 5.20 -14.61 -2.67
C HIS A 152 5.09 -15.70 -1.62
N ALA A 153 6.16 -16.49 -1.46
CA ALA A 153 6.29 -17.47 -0.41
C ALA A 153 7.71 -17.43 0.16
N TYR A 154 7.80 -17.26 1.47
CA TYR A 154 9.08 -17.16 2.17
C TYR A 154 9.15 -18.16 3.32
N TRP A 155 10.35 -18.65 3.53
CA TRP A 155 10.71 -19.69 4.50
C TRP A 155 11.64 -19.13 5.58
N ASP A 156 11.41 -17.87 5.97
CA ASP A 156 12.16 -17.22 7.05
C ASP A 156 11.13 -16.68 8.08
N PRO A 157 11.19 -17.11 9.35
CA PRO A 157 10.27 -16.66 10.39
C PRO A 157 10.44 -15.17 10.76
N PHE A 158 11.54 -14.53 10.36
CA PHE A 158 11.79 -13.11 10.64
C PHE A 158 11.11 -12.18 9.64
N TYR A 159 10.62 -12.70 8.51
CA TYR A 159 9.82 -11.90 7.60
C TYR A 159 8.52 -11.47 8.29
N ARG A 160 8.14 -10.21 8.08
CA ARG A 160 6.85 -9.67 8.48
C ARG A 160 6.20 -9.05 7.27
N ILE A 161 5.15 -9.70 6.81
CA ILE A 161 4.39 -9.25 5.65
C ILE A 161 3.08 -8.65 6.16
N GLU A 162 2.85 -7.38 5.86
CA GLU A 162 1.62 -6.71 6.28
C GLU A 162 0.42 -7.30 5.53
N PRO A 163 -0.67 -7.71 6.20
CA PRO A 163 -1.80 -8.35 5.51
C PRO A 163 -2.59 -7.39 4.61
N ALA A 164 -2.38 -6.08 4.71
CA ALA A 164 -3.08 -5.09 3.90
C ALA A 164 -2.54 -5.04 2.46
N ASN A 165 -3.44 -5.06 1.48
CA ASN A 165 -3.12 -4.74 0.08
C ASN A 165 -3.40 -3.25 -0.15
N LEU A 166 -2.41 -2.52 -0.64
CA LEU A 166 -2.48 -1.09 -0.89
C LEU A 166 -2.53 -0.85 -2.40
N PRO A 167 -3.68 -0.43 -2.96
CA PRO A 167 -3.78 -0.10 -4.37
C PRO A 167 -3.03 1.19 -4.71
N ILE A 168 -2.23 1.13 -5.78
CA ILE A 168 -1.51 2.29 -6.31
C ILE A 168 -2.50 3.28 -6.97
N SER A 169 -3.62 2.78 -7.49
CA SER A 169 -4.62 3.54 -8.24
C SER A 169 -5.53 4.43 -7.38
N ASN A 170 -5.51 4.32 -6.05
CA ASN A 170 -6.36 5.10 -5.16
C ASN A 170 -5.99 6.61 -5.07
N ALA A 171 -5.05 7.09 -5.89
CA ALA A 171 -4.71 8.51 -5.97
C ALA A 171 -5.83 9.37 -6.60
N SER A 172 -7.01 8.81 -6.86
CA SER A 172 -8.05 9.40 -7.70
C SER A 172 -8.82 10.58 -7.13
N ASP A 173 -8.78 10.89 -5.82
CA ASP A 173 -9.80 11.80 -5.24
C ASP A 173 -9.23 12.88 -4.30
N ALA A 174 -8.20 13.60 -4.74
CA ALA A 174 -7.67 14.84 -4.13
C ALA A 174 -6.62 14.73 -3.00
N ASN A 175 -6.44 13.56 -2.36
CA ASN A 175 -5.44 13.42 -1.28
C ASN A 175 -4.11 12.77 -1.70
N GLY A 176 -3.98 12.33 -2.97
CA GLY A 176 -2.86 11.53 -3.43
C GLY A 176 -2.71 10.22 -2.64
N VAL A 177 -1.64 9.47 -2.92
CA VAL A 177 -1.32 8.24 -2.18
C VAL A 177 0.13 8.32 -1.73
N ALA A 178 0.37 8.26 -0.42
CA ALA A 178 1.70 8.12 0.16
C ALA A 178 1.79 6.80 0.94
N ILE A 179 2.63 5.89 0.46
CA ILE A 179 2.88 4.59 1.07
C ILE A 179 4.31 4.60 1.60
N VAL A 180 4.44 4.47 2.91
CA VAL A 180 5.72 4.47 3.63
C VAL A 180 5.98 3.10 4.23
N ASN A 181 7.17 2.55 4.00
CA ASN A 181 7.65 1.33 4.63
C ASN A 181 9.11 1.50 5.05
N GLY A 182 9.35 1.87 6.31
CA GLY A 182 10.69 2.16 6.82
C GLY A 182 11.42 3.24 6.01
N ASP A 183 12.54 2.87 5.39
CA ASP A 183 13.35 3.75 4.55
C ASP A 183 12.77 3.95 3.13
N LEU A 184 11.77 3.18 2.72
CA LEU A 184 11.22 3.17 1.37
C LEU A 184 9.92 3.98 1.29
N TRP A 185 9.90 4.92 0.35
CA TRP A 185 8.77 5.81 0.11
C TRP A 185 8.23 5.63 -1.31
N LEU A 186 6.91 5.52 -1.43
CA LEU A 186 6.19 5.55 -2.69
C LEU A 186 5.07 6.59 -2.60
N VAL A 187 5.12 7.58 -3.48
CA VAL A 187 4.12 8.65 -3.53
C VAL A 187 3.55 8.76 -4.94
N VAL A 188 2.23 8.80 -5.05
CA VAL A 188 1.51 9.07 -6.28
C VAL A 188 0.78 10.40 -6.12
N VAL A 189 1.20 11.38 -6.92
CA VAL A 189 0.63 12.72 -6.96
C VAL A 189 -0.38 12.77 -8.12
N PRO A 190 -1.66 13.10 -7.87
CA PRO A 190 -2.66 13.21 -8.93
C PRO A 190 -2.35 14.39 -9.87
N GLN A 191 -2.84 14.31 -11.10
CA GLN A 191 -2.74 15.43 -12.05
C GLN A 191 -3.51 16.65 -11.50
N GLY A 192 -2.96 17.84 -11.76
CA GLY A 192 -3.49 19.10 -11.22
C GLY A 192 -3.01 19.44 -9.80
N PHE A 193 -2.26 18.55 -9.15
CA PHE A 193 -1.67 18.77 -7.83
C PHE A 193 -0.14 18.71 -7.87
N VAL A 194 0.49 19.37 -6.90
CA VAL A 194 1.93 19.29 -6.64
C VAL A 194 2.12 18.57 -5.31
N GLY A 195 2.97 17.55 -5.27
CA GLY A 195 3.35 16.90 -4.02
C GLY A 195 4.36 17.76 -3.27
N MET A 196 4.22 17.87 -1.95
CA MET A 196 5.23 18.46 -1.10
C MET A 196 5.93 17.35 -0.32
N ALA A 197 7.25 17.28 -0.41
CA ALA A 197 8.06 16.39 0.39
C ALA A 197 9.18 17.19 1.07
N GLN A 198 9.87 16.57 2.03
CA GLN A 198 11.00 17.17 2.71
C GLN A 198 12.23 16.29 2.47
N ASP A 199 13.32 16.89 2.01
CA ASP A 199 14.61 16.21 1.85
C ASP A 199 15.67 16.95 2.66
N MET A 200 16.33 16.24 3.58
CA MET A 200 17.37 16.81 4.46
C MET A 200 16.95 18.14 5.12
N GLY A 201 15.68 18.25 5.52
CA GLY A 201 15.14 19.47 6.14
C GLY A 201 14.63 20.52 5.14
N GLN A 202 14.94 20.42 3.85
CA GLN A 202 14.50 21.35 2.81
C GLN A 202 13.19 20.90 2.16
N PRO A 203 12.21 21.79 1.95
CA PRO A 203 11.00 21.45 1.21
C PRO A 203 11.32 21.27 -0.27
N VAL A 204 10.84 20.18 -0.85
CA VAL A 204 10.98 19.85 -2.27
C VAL A 204 9.61 19.59 -2.88
N LEU A 205 9.43 20.04 -4.12
CA LEU A 205 8.18 19.85 -4.85
C LEU A 205 8.29 18.67 -5.80
N LEU A 206 7.29 17.80 -5.75
CA LEU A 206 7.15 16.64 -6.62
C LEU A 206 6.13 16.97 -7.73
N PRO A 207 6.49 16.79 -9.01
CA PRO A 207 5.54 16.95 -10.09
C PRO A 207 4.45 15.86 -10.02
N PRO A 208 3.32 16.01 -10.74
CA PRO A 208 2.29 14.98 -10.79
C PRO A 208 2.84 13.65 -11.33
N GLY A 209 2.28 12.53 -10.88
CA GLY A 209 2.74 11.18 -11.22
C GLY A 209 3.34 10.43 -10.03
N MET A 210 4.05 9.36 -10.34
CA MET A 210 4.57 8.41 -9.34
C MET A 210 6.03 8.67 -9.02
N HIS A 211 6.35 8.64 -7.73
CA HIS A 211 7.68 8.90 -7.18
C HIS A 211 8.06 7.82 -6.18
N GLN A 212 9.29 7.34 -6.26
CA GLN A 212 9.83 6.37 -5.33
C GLN A 212 11.26 6.77 -4.94
N TRP A 213 11.57 6.72 -3.65
CA TRP A 213 12.92 6.94 -3.16
C TRP A 213 13.18 6.14 -1.89
N ARG A 214 14.46 5.98 -1.57
CA ARG A 214 14.92 5.51 -0.26
C ARG A 214 15.50 6.67 0.51
N SER A 215 15.07 6.85 1.74
CA SER A 215 15.61 7.84 2.67
C SER A 215 16.26 7.08 3.83
N SER A 216 17.58 7.16 3.92
CA SER A 216 18.31 6.69 5.10
C SER A 216 18.00 7.67 6.24
N THR A 217 17.05 7.31 7.10
CA THR A 217 16.82 8.01 8.38
C THR A 217 17.91 7.70 9.39
#